data_AF-A0A0K2YGV3-F1
#
_entry.id   AF-A0A0K2YGV3-F1
#
_cell.length_a   1.000
_cell.length_b   1.000
_cell.length_c   1.000
_cell.angle_alpha   90.00
_cell.angle_beta   90.00
_cell.angle_gamma   90.00
#
_symmetry.space_group_name_H-M   'P 1'
#
loop_
_entity.id
_entity.type
_entity.pdbx_description
1 polymer ?
#
loop_
_entity_poly.entity_id
_entity_poly.type
_entity_poly.pdbx_seq_one_letter_code
_entity_poly.pdbx_strand_id
1 'polypeptide(L)'
;MNIIARADSAERSEITRRADGLWRRAGVQGADRRALLSELETELRVANRNGHGTPAVLDDVSEQILRDRACERGLCGRALRLELAVPAAVLGLVAGLATPLLVVLSVLSPLSAIRMGQYEGLLYVSSGILGYLGTLLFVWRVLHTFGDPRAISTVRWLAVLLPIGAALSAGAAVALTETTNFYTSISTYLIGAAAVVCVVVIGIGLTVWTARFLAVRKPISLQPSMLCHW
;
A
#
# COMPACT_ATOMS: atom_id res chain seq x y z
N MET A 1 -30.97 -34.04 25.24
CA MET A 1 -31.11 -32.86 24.36
C MET A 1 -30.08 -31.74 24.62
N ASN A 2 -29.65 -31.50 25.87
CA ASN A 2 -28.76 -30.36 26.18
C ASN A 2 -27.28 -30.53 25.73
N ILE A 3 -26.81 -31.77 25.53
CA ILE A 3 -25.42 -32.05 25.16
C ILE A 3 -25.15 -31.72 23.67
N ILE A 4 -26.13 -31.97 22.79
CA ILE A 4 -26.02 -31.71 21.34
C ILE A 4 -25.96 -30.20 21.07
N ALA A 5 -26.82 -29.42 21.73
CA ALA A 5 -26.82 -27.96 21.59
C ALA A 5 -25.51 -27.32 22.08
N ARG A 6 -24.88 -27.90 23.11
CA ARG A 6 -23.62 -27.39 23.66
C ARG A 6 -22.43 -27.69 22.75
N ALA A 7 -22.38 -28.89 22.17
CA ALA A 7 -21.34 -29.28 21.21
C ALA A 7 -21.35 -28.38 19.95
N ASP A 8 -22.52 -28.12 19.38
CA ASP A 8 -22.69 -27.24 18.20
C ASP A 8 -22.27 -25.79 18.49
N SER A 9 -22.54 -25.27 19.70
CA SER A 9 -22.09 -23.92 20.08
C SER A 9 -20.56 -23.79 20.17
N ALA A 10 -19.88 -24.84 20.65
CA ALA A 10 -18.43 -24.85 20.80
C ALA A 10 -17.74 -24.89 19.43
N GLU A 11 -18.21 -25.76 18.53
CA GLU A 11 -17.69 -25.90 17.17
C GLU A 11 -17.79 -24.57 16.39
N ARG A 12 -18.92 -23.87 16.47
CA ARG A 12 -19.09 -22.55 15.83
C ARG A 12 -18.14 -21.49 16.36
N SER A 13 -17.89 -21.49 17.66
CA SER A 13 -16.96 -20.55 18.29
C SER A 13 -15.52 -20.78 17.82
N GLU A 14 -15.15 -22.04 17.56
CA GLU A 14 -13.85 -22.39 17.03
C GLU A 14 -13.69 -21.95 15.57
N ILE A 15 -14.71 -22.20 14.73
CA ILE A 15 -14.73 -21.78 13.32
C ILE A 15 -14.60 -20.26 13.21
N THR A 16 -15.40 -19.51 13.97
CA THR A 16 -15.36 -18.04 13.97
C THR A 16 -14.01 -17.51 14.48
N ARG A 17 -13.40 -18.15 15.48
CA ARG A 17 -12.05 -17.79 15.96
C ARG A 17 -10.97 -18.07 14.91
N ARG A 18 -11.05 -19.20 14.20
CA ARG A 18 -10.12 -19.56 13.12
C ARG A 18 -10.26 -18.62 11.93
N ALA A 19 -11.48 -18.28 11.54
CA ALA A 19 -11.78 -17.29 10.51
C ALA A 19 -11.26 -15.88 10.89
N ASP A 20 -11.47 -15.41 12.12
CA ASP A 20 -10.91 -14.12 12.59
C ASP A 20 -9.38 -14.11 12.50
N GLY A 21 -8.73 -15.20 12.92
CA GLY A 21 -7.29 -15.36 12.82
C GLY A 21 -6.78 -15.35 11.37
N LEU A 22 -7.46 -16.02 10.46
CA LEU A 22 -7.12 -16.02 9.02
C LEU A 22 -7.29 -14.64 8.39
N TRP A 23 -8.41 -13.96 8.64
CA TRP A 23 -8.67 -12.63 8.10
C TRP A 23 -7.75 -11.56 8.70
N ARG A 24 -7.37 -11.70 9.96
CA ARG A 24 -6.34 -10.86 10.57
C ARG A 24 -4.99 -11.04 9.88
N ARG A 25 -4.57 -12.29 9.64
CA ARG A 25 -3.35 -12.60 8.87
C ARG A 25 -3.43 -12.13 7.41
N ALA A 26 -4.62 -12.10 6.82
CA ALA A 26 -4.88 -11.58 5.48
C ALA A 26 -5.00 -10.04 5.41
N GLY A 27 -4.89 -9.33 6.56
CA GLY A 27 -4.92 -7.87 6.61
C GLY A 27 -6.30 -7.25 6.35
N VAL A 28 -7.38 -7.98 6.66
CA VAL A 28 -8.76 -7.47 6.59
C VAL A 28 -9.01 -6.46 7.71
N GLN A 29 -9.60 -5.31 7.37
CA GLN A 29 -9.88 -4.23 8.33
C GLN A 29 -10.88 -4.68 9.41
N GLY A 30 -10.76 -4.16 10.63
CA GLY A 30 -11.60 -4.59 11.76
C GLY A 30 -13.11 -4.33 11.60
N ALA A 31 -13.51 -3.35 10.78
CA ALA A 31 -14.92 -3.13 10.44
C ALA A 31 -15.42 -4.21 9.46
N ASP A 32 -14.69 -4.42 8.37
CA ASP A 32 -15.01 -5.43 7.34
C ASP A 32 -14.98 -6.85 7.92
N ARG A 33 -14.05 -7.13 8.83
CA ARG A 33 -13.95 -8.42 9.51
C ARG A 33 -15.18 -8.72 10.37
N ARG A 34 -15.74 -7.70 11.05
CA ARG A 34 -16.99 -7.85 11.81
C ARG A 34 -18.18 -8.15 10.89
N ALA A 35 -18.24 -7.50 9.73
CA ALA A 35 -19.27 -7.80 8.72
C ALA A 35 -19.15 -9.24 8.19
N LEU A 36 -17.94 -9.68 7.81
CA LEU A 36 -17.69 -11.05 7.36
C LEU A 36 -17.99 -12.10 8.44
N LEU A 37 -17.66 -11.81 9.70
CA LEU A 37 -18.00 -12.69 10.83
C LEU A 37 -19.52 -12.80 11.00
N SER A 38 -20.26 -11.69 10.91
CA SER A 38 -21.73 -11.73 11.03
C SER A 38 -22.39 -12.53 9.91
N GLU A 39 -21.88 -12.43 8.68
CA GLU A 39 -22.38 -13.18 7.54
C GLU A 39 -22.06 -14.68 7.66
N LEU A 40 -20.83 -15.02 8.05
CA LEU A 40 -20.43 -16.40 8.32
C LEU A 40 -21.30 -17.01 9.43
N GLU A 41 -21.59 -16.24 10.49
CA GLU A 41 -22.48 -16.68 11.57
C GLU A 41 -23.90 -16.92 11.07
N THR A 42 -24.42 -16.07 10.16
CA THR A 42 -25.73 -16.30 9.54
C THR A 42 -25.75 -17.54 8.66
N GLU A 43 -24.72 -17.79 7.86
CA GLU A 43 -24.61 -18.99 7.02
C GLU A 43 -24.54 -20.26 7.86
N LEU A 44 -23.74 -20.25 8.94
CA LEU A 44 -23.64 -21.39 9.87
C LEU A 44 -24.99 -21.67 10.56
N ARG A 45 -25.75 -20.63 10.93
CA ARG A 45 -27.10 -20.81 11.49
C ARG A 45 -28.07 -21.42 10.47
N VAL A 46 -27.98 -21.04 9.20
CA VAL A 46 -28.82 -21.59 8.12
C VAL A 46 -28.44 -23.03 7.83
N ALA A 47 -27.15 -23.34 7.71
CA ALA A 47 -26.66 -24.71 7.47
C ALA A 47 -27.12 -25.68 8.57
N ASN A 48 -27.06 -25.27 9.83
CA ASN A 48 -27.52 -26.09 10.95
C ASN A 48 -29.04 -26.34 10.93
N ARG A 49 -29.85 -25.35 10.54
CA ARG A 49 -31.30 -25.55 10.39
C ARG A 49 -31.63 -26.58 9.31
N ASN A 50 -30.80 -26.67 8.28
CA ASN A 50 -31.00 -27.58 7.16
C ASN A 50 -30.52 -29.01 7.45
N GLY A 51 -29.99 -29.28 8.65
CA GLY A 51 -29.52 -30.62 9.02
C GLY A 51 -28.28 -31.10 8.25
N HIS A 52 -27.62 -30.20 7.51
CA HIS A 52 -26.32 -30.50 6.92
C HIS A 52 -25.29 -30.46 8.05
N GLY A 53 -24.82 -31.65 8.46
CA GLY A 53 -23.77 -31.77 9.47
C GLY A 53 -22.55 -30.92 9.09
N THR A 54 -22.01 -30.23 10.08
CA THR A 54 -20.85 -29.32 9.98
C THR A 54 -19.50 -29.92 9.51
N PRO A 55 -19.20 -31.25 9.48
CA PRO A 55 -17.80 -31.66 9.44
C PRO A 55 -17.17 -31.89 8.06
N ALA A 56 -17.90 -31.86 6.93
CA ALA A 56 -17.33 -32.30 5.65
C ALA A 56 -16.68 -31.18 4.79
N VAL A 57 -16.85 -29.90 5.12
CA VAL A 57 -16.42 -28.78 4.25
C VAL A 57 -15.19 -28.05 4.80
N LEU A 58 -14.70 -28.40 6.00
CA LEU A 58 -14.03 -27.42 6.86
C LEU A 58 -12.54 -27.59 7.17
N ASP A 59 -11.84 -28.60 6.67
CA ASP A 59 -10.45 -28.82 7.14
C ASP A 59 -9.37 -28.09 6.30
N ASP A 60 -9.48 -28.09 4.97
CA ASP A 60 -8.52 -27.34 4.10
C ASP A 60 -9.22 -26.46 3.05
N VAL A 61 -10.34 -26.92 2.48
CA VAL A 61 -11.09 -26.17 1.46
C VAL A 61 -11.70 -24.89 2.07
N SER A 62 -12.01 -24.89 3.36
CA SER A 62 -12.54 -23.73 4.08
C SER A 62 -11.55 -22.58 4.21
N GLU A 63 -10.26 -22.82 4.46
CA GLU A 63 -9.29 -21.75 4.58
C GLU A 63 -9.10 -21.02 3.25
N GLN A 64 -9.08 -21.79 2.16
CA GLN A 64 -8.96 -21.28 0.80
C GLN A 64 -10.24 -20.54 0.38
N ILE A 65 -11.42 -21.09 0.64
CA ILE A 65 -12.71 -20.42 0.40
C ILE A 65 -12.84 -19.12 1.22
N LEU A 66 -12.46 -19.12 2.50
CA LEU A 66 -12.55 -17.93 3.35
C LEU A 66 -11.58 -16.84 2.91
N ARG A 67 -10.40 -17.23 2.39
CA ARG A 67 -9.46 -16.30 1.74
C ARG A 67 -10.00 -15.79 0.42
N ASP A 68 -10.48 -16.66 -0.44
CA ASP A 68 -11.02 -16.31 -1.76
C ASP A 68 -12.21 -15.38 -1.61
N ARG A 69 -13.14 -15.66 -0.69
CA ARG A 69 -14.28 -14.78 -0.40
C ARG A 69 -13.84 -13.38 0.06
N ALA A 70 -12.81 -13.29 0.91
CA ALA A 70 -12.27 -12.01 1.33
C ALA A 70 -11.49 -11.31 0.19
N CYS A 71 -10.84 -12.06 -0.69
CA CYS A 71 -10.13 -11.57 -1.87
C CYS A 71 -11.09 -11.08 -2.97
N GLU A 72 -12.16 -11.83 -3.27
CA GLU A 72 -13.23 -11.52 -4.22
C GLU A 72 -13.88 -10.18 -3.87
N ARG A 73 -14.15 -9.96 -2.58
CA ARG A 73 -14.68 -8.68 -2.11
C ARG A 73 -13.64 -7.56 -2.02
N GLY A 74 -12.38 -7.83 -2.37
CA GLY A 74 -11.30 -6.85 -2.30
C GLY A 74 -10.97 -6.38 -0.88
N LEU A 75 -11.30 -7.18 0.13
CA LEU A 75 -11.12 -6.87 1.55
C LEU A 75 -9.73 -7.31 2.06
N CYS A 76 -9.10 -8.26 1.35
CA CYS A 76 -7.73 -8.71 1.65
C CYS A 76 -6.69 -7.60 1.37
N GLY A 77 -5.75 -7.42 2.29
CA GLY A 77 -4.61 -6.51 2.15
C GLY A 77 -4.92 -5.02 2.22
N ARG A 78 -6.14 -4.60 2.58
CA ARG A 78 -6.57 -3.19 2.55
C ARG A 78 -6.02 -2.36 3.71
N ALA A 79 -5.92 -2.92 4.92
CA ALA A 79 -5.54 -2.19 6.13
C ALA A 79 -4.01 -2.04 6.33
N LEU A 80 -3.21 -3.01 5.86
CA LEU A 80 -1.79 -3.13 6.25
C LEU A 80 -0.80 -2.43 5.31
N ARG A 81 -1.27 -1.74 4.26
CA ARG A 81 -0.40 -1.36 3.14
C ARG A 81 -0.17 0.12 2.93
N LEU A 82 -0.96 1.01 3.54
CA LEU A 82 -0.66 2.46 3.47
C LEU A 82 0.51 2.81 4.39
N GLU A 83 0.45 2.32 5.64
CA GLU A 83 1.51 2.51 6.63
C GLU A 83 2.85 1.91 6.20
N LEU A 84 2.84 0.91 5.31
CA LEU A 84 4.06 0.30 4.81
C LEU A 84 4.52 0.89 3.47
N ALA A 85 3.59 1.25 2.57
CA ALA A 85 3.94 1.80 1.26
C ALA A 85 4.50 3.22 1.36
N VAL A 86 4.03 4.04 2.29
CA VAL A 86 4.54 5.41 2.49
C VAL A 86 6.02 5.40 2.91
N PRO A 87 6.44 4.73 4.00
CA PRO A 87 7.85 4.68 4.37
C PRO A 87 8.71 3.97 3.32
N ALA A 88 8.17 2.95 2.63
CA ALA A 88 8.86 2.32 1.51
C ALA A 88 9.11 3.29 0.36
N ALA A 89 8.13 4.11 0.00
CA ALA A 89 8.26 5.12 -1.04
C ALA A 89 9.27 6.21 -0.66
N VAL A 90 9.23 6.67 0.60
CA VAL A 90 10.18 7.65 1.14
C VAL A 90 11.60 7.09 1.16
N LEU A 91 11.81 5.86 1.63
CA LEU A 91 13.13 5.21 1.62
C LEU A 91 13.67 5.03 0.21
N GLY A 92 12.83 4.59 -0.73
CA GLY A 92 13.20 4.46 -2.14
C GLY A 92 13.58 5.81 -2.77
N LEU A 93 12.85 6.88 -2.44
CA LEU A 93 13.17 8.23 -2.90
C LEU A 93 14.51 8.71 -2.34
N VAL A 94 14.69 8.61 -1.01
CA VAL A 94 15.90 9.05 -0.33
C VAL A 94 17.12 8.28 -0.86
N ALA A 95 17.02 6.96 -1.02
CA ALA A 95 18.09 6.15 -1.59
C ALA A 95 18.40 6.56 -3.04
N GLY A 96 17.37 6.78 -3.86
CA GLY A 96 17.54 7.21 -5.25
C GLY A 96 18.20 8.58 -5.39
N LEU A 97 17.81 9.54 -4.55
CA LEU A 97 18.39 10.89 -4.52
C LEU A 97 19.82 10.92 -3.94
N ALA A 98 20.11 10.07 -2.95
CA ALA A 98 21.43 9.99 -2.34
C ALA A 98 22.49 9.35 -3.26
N THR A 99 22.07 8.46 -4.16
CA THR A 99 22.96 7.73 -5.07
C THR A 99 23.84 8.65 -5.93
N PRO A 100 23.31 9.60 -6.71
CA PRO A 100 24.14 10.49 -7.53
C PRO A 100 25.01 11.42 -6.68
N LEU A 101 24.54 11.86 -5.51
CA LEU A 101 25.34 12.68 -4.60
C LEU A 101 26.57 11.91 -4.12
N LEU A 102 26.40 10.64 -3.73
CA LEU A 102 27.50 9.76 -3.34
C LEU A 102 28.45 9.50 -4.50
N VAL A 103 27.95 9.28 -5.72
CA VAL A 103 28.78 9.10 -6.90
C VAL A 103 29.62 10.35 -7.17
N VAL A 104 29.03 11.55 -7.10
CA VAL A 104 29.77 12.81 -7.26
C VAL A 104 30.82 12.97 -6.16
N LEU A 105 30.47 12.74 -4.90
CA LEU A 105 31.43 12.84 -3.80
C LEU A 105 32.57 11.83 -3.93
N SER A 106 32.32 10.62 -4.43
CA SER A 106 33.31 9.54 -4.52
C SER A 106 34.21 9.67 -5.76
N VAL A 107 33.63 10.04 -6.90
CA VAL A 107 34.32 10.05 -8.21
C VAL A 107 34.87 11.43 -8.56
N LEU A 108 34.15 12.51 -8.21
CA LEU A 108 34.52 13.88 -8.59
C LEU A 108 35.26 14.67 -7.50
N SER A 109 35.28 14.23 -6.23
CA SER A 109 36.14 14.85 -5.19
C SER A 109 37.60 15.04 -5.63
N PRO A 110 38.26 14.04 -6.25
CA PRO A 110 39.64 14.22 -6.72
C PRO A 110 39.78 15.07 -8.00
N LEU A 111 38.69 15.42 -8.67
CA LEU A 111 38.66 16.12 -9.98
C LEU A 111 38.10 17.56 -9.89
N SER A 112 37.97 18.10 -8.67
CA SER A 112 37.23 19.32 -8.29
C SER A 112 37.69 20.66 -8.93
N ALA A 113 38.62 20.64 -9.90
CA ALA A 113 38.99 21.80 -10.71
C ALA A 113 38.11 22.00 -11.96
N ILE A 114 37.28 21.02 -12.33
CA ILE A 114 36.43 21.09 -13.53
C ILE A 114 35.16 21.89 -13.22
N ARG A 115 34.89 22.95 -13.99
CA ARG A 115 33.72 23.85 -13.83
C ARG A 115 32.41 23.07 -13.67
N MET A 116 31.89 23.05 -12.43
CA MET A 116 30.65 22.37 -12.05
C MET A 116 29.41 22.85 -12.83
N GLY A 117 29.40 24.11 -13.27
CA GLY A 117 28.19 24.76 -13.82
C GLY A 117 27.58 24.11 -15.05
N GLN A 118 28.33 23.31 -15.82
CA GLN A 118 27.77 22.62 -17.00
C GLN A 118 27.14 21.26 -16.65
N TYR A 119 27.47 20.68 -15.49
CA TYR A 119 27.00 19.36 -15.05
C TYR A 119 25.88 19.43 -14.02
N GLU A 120 25.64 20.59 -13.40
CA GLU A 120 24.58 20.79 -12.40
C GLU A 120 23.20 20.36 -12.93
N GLY A 121 22.81 20.81 -14.13
CA GLY A 121 21.54 20.43 -14.72
C GLY A 121 21.41 18.91 -14.93
N LEU A 122 22.49 18.27 -15.38
CA LEU A 122 22.52 16.83 -15.64
C LEU A 122 22.45 16.00 -14.34
N LEU A 123 23.06 16.50 -13.26
CA LEU A 123 22.96 15.93 -11.92
C LEU A 123 21.55 16.03 -11.35
N TYR A 124 20.88 17.18 -11.50
CA TYR A 124 19.49 17.34 -11.06
C TYR A 124 18.54 16.41 -11.81
N VAL A 125 18.66 16.33 -13.14
CA VAL A 125 17.81 15.46 -13.98
C VAL A 125 18.05 13.98 -13.64
N SER A 126 19.31 13.55 -13.58
CA SER A 126 19.64 12.15 -13.25
C SER A 126 19.20 11.76 -11.85
N SER A 127 19.34 12.67 -10.87
CA SER A 127 18.84 12.46 -9.51
C SER A 127 17.32 12.33 -9.45
N GLY A 128 16.59 13.16 -10.20
CA GLY A 128 15.14 13.03 -10.32
C GLY A 128 14.71 11.67 -10.88
N ILE A 129 15.38 11.20 -11.94
CA ILE A 129 15.09 9.90 -12.57
C ILE A 129 15.42 8.74 -11.61
N LEU A 130 16.57 8.78 -10.94
CA LEU A 130 16.97 7.76 -9.97
C LEU A 130 16.07 7.73 -8.74
N GLY A 131 15.68 8.90 -8.23
CA GLY A 131 14.67 9.03 -7.19
C GLY A 131 13.35 8.38 -7.59
N TYR A 132 12.85 8.71 -8.79
CA TYR A 132 11.62 8.15 -9.33
C TYR A 132 11.67 6.61 -9.44
N LEU A 133 12.72 6.07 -10.08
CA LEU A 133 12.90 4.64 -10.25
C LEU A 133 13.09 3.93 -8.91
N GLY A 134 13.87 4.52 -8.00
CA GLY A 134 14.11 4.01 -6.65
C GLY A 134 12.82 3.88 -5.85
N THR A 135 11.96 4.91 -5.87
CA THR A 135 10.64 4.86 -5.24
C THR A 135 9.79 3.72 -5.80
N LEU A 136 9.72 3.57 -7.13
CA LEU A 136 8.91 2.51 -7.75
C LEU A 136 9.42 1.11 -7.41
N LEU A 137 10.73 0.88 -7.53
CA LEU A 137 11.36 -0.40 -7.23
C LEU A 137 11.18 -0.82 -5.78
N PHE A 138 11.36 0.13 -4.85
CA PHE A 138 11.26 -0.17 -3.42
C PHE A 138 9.81 -0.48 -3.02
N VAL A 139 8.84 0.31 -3.50
CA VAL A 139 7.41 0.04 -3.28
C VAL A 139 7.01 -1.29 -3.89
N TRP A 140 7.42 -1.57 -5.13
CA TRP A 140 7.17 -2.86 -5.78
C TRP A 140 7.74 -4.02 -4.97
N ARG A 141 9.01 -3.93 -4.54
CA ARG A 141 9.68 -5.00 -3.81
C ARG A 141 9.05 -5.24 -2.44
N VAL A 142 8.69 -4.19 -1.70
CA VAL A 142 7.95 -4.32 -0.44
C VAL A 142 6.60 -4.98 -0.69
N LEU A 143 5.79 -4.47 -1.61
CA LEU A 143 4.47 -5.04 -1.91
C LEU A 143 4.56 -6.51 -2.36
N HIS A 144 5.57 -6.86 -3.17
CA HIS A 144 5.81 -8.23 -3.61
C HIS A 144 6.23 -9.15 -2.47
N THR A 145 7.12 -8.68 -1.58
CA THR A 145 7.59 -9.45 -0.41
C THR A 145 6.45 -9.75 0.56
N PHE A 146 5.50 -8.83 0.70
CA PHE A 146 4.29 -9.01 1.52
C PHE A 146 3.11 -9.62 0.73
N GLY A 147 3.38 -10.22 -0.43
CA GLY A 147 2.39 -10.99 -1.20
C GLY A 147 1.18 -10.17 -1.65
N ASP A 148 1.36 -8.94 -2.12
CA ASP A 148 0.26 -8.15 -2.72
C ASP A 148 -0.10 -8.67 -4.12
N PRO A 149 -1.26 -9.32 -4.32
CA PRO A 149 -1.69 -9.74 -5.65
C PRO A 149 -1.95 -8.55 -6.58
N ARG A 150 -2.12 -7.33 -6.05
CA ARG A 150 -2.33 -6.08 -6.79
C ARG A 150 -1.09 -5.18 -6.78
N ALA A 151 0.10 -5.70 -6.48
CA ALA A 151 1.35 -4.92 -6.49
C ALA A 151 1.55 -4.17 -7.81
N ILE A 152 1.38 -4.86 -8.94
CA ILE A 152 1.59 -4.29 -10.29
C ILE A 152 0.60 -3.15 -10.58
N SER A 153 -0.68 -3.32 -10.23
CA SER A 153 -1.68 -2.27 -10.44
C SER A 153 -1.40 -1.05 -9.57
N THR A 154 -0.90 -1.25 -8.34
CA THR A 154 -0.56 -0.16 -7.42
C THR A 154 0.64 0.62 -7.95
N VAL A 155 1.70 -0.08 -8.38
CA VAL A 155 2.90 0.53 -8.96
C VAL A 155 2.57 1.29 -10.24
N ARG A 156 1.68 0.76 -11.10
CA ARG A 156 1.25 1.45 -12.32
C ARG A 156 0.53 2.77 -12.04
N TRP A 157 -0.39 2.80 -11.07
CA TRP A 157 -1.04 4.05 -10.67
C TRP A 157 -0.06 5.01 -9.99
N LEU A 158 0.84 4.48 -9.17
CA LEU A 158 1.90 5.27 -8.55
C LEU A 158 2.78 5.93 -9.62
N ALA A 159 3.18 5.19 -10.65
CA ALA A 159 3.99 5.71 -11.76
C ALA A 159 3.35 6.89 -12.50
N VAL A 160 2.01 6.92 -12.59
CA VAL A 160 1.24 8.01 -13.23
C VAL A 160 1.06 9.20 -12.30
N LEU A 161 0.85 8.96 -11.00
CA LEU A 161 0.57 10.03 -10.04
C LEU A 161 1.84 10.67 -9.46
N LEU A 162 2.97 9.94 -9.39
CA LEU A 162 4.23 10.45 -8.86
C LEU A 162 4.73 11.72 -9.57
N PRO A 163 4.70 11.82 -10.92
CA PRO A 163 5.14 13.02 -11.62
C PRO A 163 4.28 14.24 -11.28
N ILE A 164 2.97 14.04 -11.10
CA ILE A 164 2.03 15.10 -10.71
C ILE A 164 2.33 15.57 -9.29
N GLY A 165 2.52 14.62 -8.37
CA GLY A 165 2.93 14.92 -6.99
C GLY A 165 4.26 15.66 -6.94
N ALA A 166 5.25 15.21 -7.71
CA ALA A 166 6.55 15.85 -7.80
C ALA A 166 6.46 17.28 -8.36
N ALA A 167 5.65 17.52 -9.40
CA ALA A 167 5.43 18.85 -9.95
C ALA A 167 4.77 19.79 -8.93
N LEU A 168 3.77 19.31 -8.18
CA LEU A 168 3.13 20.07 -7.11
C LEU A 168 4.10 20.38 -5.97
N SER A 169 4.90 19.40 -5.54
CA SER A 169 5.91 19.61 -4.50
C SER A 169 7.00 20.59 -4.93
N ALA A 170 7.45 20.53 -6.19
CA ALA A 170 8.41 21.46 -6.75
C ALA A 170 7.83 22.89 -6.79
N GLY A 171 6.59 23.06 -7.28
CA GLY A 171 5.92 24.36 -7.28
C GLY A 171 5.73 24.93 -5.87
N ALA A 172 5.36 24.10 -4.90
CA ALA A 172 5.24 24.50 -3.51
C ALA A 172 6.60 24.90 -2.90
N ALA A 173 7.68 24.17 -3.20
CA ALA A 173 9.02 24.52 -2.77
C ALA A 173 9.47 25.87 -3.35
N VAL A 174 9.22 26.12 -4.64
CA VAL A 174 9.53 27.40 -5.30
C VAL A 174 8.76 28.55 -4.63
N ALA A 175 7.45 28.38 -4.42
CA ALA A 175 6.62 29.38 -3.75
C ALA A 175 7.08 29.65 -2.31
N LEU A 176 7.51 28.62 -1.58
CA LEU A 176 8.10 28.78 -0.25
C LEU A 176 9.40 29.57 -0.33
N THR A 177 10.30 29.25 -1.27
CA THR A 177 11.58 29.99 -1.41
C THR A 177 11.40 31.46 -1.80
N GLU A 178 10.37 31.80 -2.56
CA GLU A 178 10.06 33.21 -2.88
C GLU A 178 9.52 33.98 -1.67
N THR A 179 8.69 33.33 -0.85
CA THR A 179 8.02 33.96 0.30
C THR A 179 8.92 34.06 1.53
N THR A 180 9.87 33.14 1.65
CA THR A 180 10.81 33.08 2.77
C THR A 180 12.19 33.43 2.23
N ASN A 181 12.60 34.69 2.38
CA ASN A 181 13.96 35.16 2.07
C ASN A 181 15.00 34.38 2.91
N PHE A 182 15.39 33.19 2.44
CA PHE A 182 16.07 32.13 3.21
C PHE A 182 17.53 32.41 3.63
N TYR A 183 18.02 33.64 3.51
CA TYR A 183 19.46 33.88 3.35
C TYR A 183 20.26 34.30 4.59
N THR A 184 19.74 34.23 5.82
CA THR A 184 20.50 34.80 6.97
C THR A 184 20.82 33.85 8.13
N SER A 185 20.28 32.62 8.21
CA SER A 185 20.60 31.71 9.33
C SER A 185 20.57 30.22 8.98
N ILE A 186 21.47 29.45 9.60
CA ILE A 186 21.46 27.96 9.57
C ILE A 186 20.10 27.42 10.05
N SER A 187 19.46 28.10 11.01
CA SER A 187 18.16 27.69 11.54
C SER A 187 17.05 27.81 10.48
N THR A 188 17.03 28.90 9.71
CA THR A 188 16.05 29.07 8.63
C THR A 188 16.27 28.02 7.55
N TYR A 189 17.51 27.73 7.16
CA TYR A 189 17.81 26.66 6.21
C TYR A 189 17.23 25.29 6.63
N LEU A 190 17.44 24.89 7.89
CA LEU A 190 16.91 23.62 8.42
C LEU A 190 15.38 23.58 8.44
N ILE A 191 14.73 24.68 8.82
CA ILE A 191 13.27 24.80 8.80
C ILE A 191 12.73 24.70 7.37
N GLY A 192 13.38 25.35 6.41
CA GLY A 192 13.04 25.27 4.99
C GLY A 192 13.17 23.87 4.43
N ALA A 193 14.29 23.20 4.70
CA ALA A 193 14.51 21.81 4.31
C ALA A 193 13.43 20.89 4.92
N ALA A 194 13.12 21.05 6.20
CA ALA A 194 12.08 20.28 6.87
C ALA A 194 10.68 20.53 6.27
N ALA A 195 10.36 21.77 5.92
CA ALA A 195 9.09 22.12 5.27
C ALA A 195 8.97 21.45 3.89
N VAL A 196 10.03 21.48 3.07
CA VAL A 196 10.07 20.80 1.77
C VAL A 196 9.90 19.30 1.94
N VAL A 197 10.61 18.68 2.90
CA VAL A 197 10.48 17.25 3.20
C VAL A 197 9.04 16.92 3.62
N CYS A 198 8.42 17.72 4.48
CA CYS A 198 7.02 17.53 4.88
C CYS A 198 6.07 17.59 3.69
N VAL A 199 6.21 18.58 2.80
CA VAL A 199 5.38 18.71 1.59
C VAL A 199 5.55 17.50 0.68
N VAL A 200 6.77 17.01 0.50
CA VAL A 200 7.05 15.81 -0.30
C VAL A 200 6.44 14.56 0.33
N VAL A 201 6.59 14.37 1.64
CA VAL A 201 6.01 13.21 2.36
C VAL A 201 4.49 13.24 2.30
N ILE A 202 3.86 14.40 2.51
CA ILE A 202 2.41 14.59 2.39
C ILE A 202 1.96 14.30 0.95
N GLY A 203 2.68 14.83 -0.05
CA GLY A 203 2.40 14.59 -1.46
C GLY A 203 2.44 13.10 -1.79
N ILE A 204 3.50 12.40 -1.42
CA ILE A 204 3.65 10.95 -1.61
C ILE A 204 2.53 10.19 -0.89
N GLY A 205 2.23 10.55 0.36
CA GLY A 205 1.15 9.96 1.14
C GLY A 205 -0.21 10.07 0.42
N LEU A 206 -0.56 11.27 -0.05
CA LEU A 206 -1.75 11.53 -0.86
C LEU A 206 -1.74 10.72 -2.15
N THR A 207 -0.63 10.72 -2.88
CA THR A 207 -0.45 9.99 -4.14
C THR A 207 -0.72 8.50 -3.98
N VAL A 208 -0.11 7.89 -2.95
CA VAL A 208 -0.29 6.48 -2.59
C VAL A 208 -1.73 6.21 -2.15
N TRP A 209 -2.31 7.10 -1.37
CA TRP A 209 -3.68 7.00 -0.90
C TRP A 209 -4.68 7.02 -2.08
N THR A 210 -4.54 7.98 -3.00
CA THR A 210 -5.40 8.10 -4.18
C THR A 210 -5.21 6.95 -5.16
N ALA A 211 -3.97 6.53 -5.43
CA ALA A 211 -3.65 5.37 -6.27
C ALA A 211 -4.36 4.11 -5.75
N ARG A 212 -4.32 3.90 -4.44
CA ARG A 212 -4.95 2.75 -3.80
C ARG A 212 -6.47 2.87 -3.75
N PHE A 213 -6.99 4.07 -3.49
CA PHE A 213 -8.44 4.33 -3.54
C PHE A 213 -9.02 4.02 -4.93
N LEU A 214 -8.32 4.43 -5.99
CA LEU A 214 -8.70 4.13 -7.38
C LEU A 214 -8.56 2.64 -7.73
N ALA A 215 -7.51 1.97 -7.24
CA ALA A 215 -7.32 0.53 -7.44
C ALA A 215 -8.40 -0.32 -6.74
N VAL A 216 -9.00 0.18 -5.67
CA VAL A 216 -10.12 -0.46 -4.96
C VAL A 216 -11.47 -0.13 -5.63
N ARG A 217 -11.61 1.05 -6.24
CA ARG A 217 -12.85 1.50 -6.86
C ARG A 217 -13.14 0.94 -8.25
N LYS A 218 -12.23 0.22 -8.90
CA LYS A 218 -12.58 -0.42 -10.18
C LYS A 218 -13.76 -1.37 -9.94
N PRO A 219 -14.94 -1.04 -10.48
CA PRO A 219 -16.13 -1.84 -10.27
C PRO A 219 -15.84 -3.21 -10.84
N ILE A 220 -16.32 -4.23 -10.13
CA ILE A 220 -16.69 -5.52 -10.66
C ILE A 220 -17.22 -5.24 -12.06
N SER A 221 -16.42 -5.53 -13.09
CA SER A 221 -16.97 -5.77 -14.41
C SER A 221 -18.04 -6.81 -14.13
N LEU A 222 -19.30 -6.40 -14.21
CA LEU A 222 -20.45 -7.28 -14.32
C LEU A 222 -20.00 -8.34 -15.32
N GLN A 223 -19.51 -9.46 -14.80
CA GLN A 223 -19.38 -10.65 -15.58
C GLN A 223 -20.85 -10.96 -15.80
N PRO A 224 -21.41 -10.72 -17.01
CA PRO A 224 -22.78 -11.07 -17.26
C PRO A 224 -22.83 -12.53 -16.90
N SER A 225 -23.61 -12.81 -15.86
CA SER A 225 -23.98 -14.14 -15.43
C SER A 225 -24.19 -14.95 -16.69
N MET A 226 -23.25 -15.85 -16.97
CA MET A 226 -23.54 -16.98 -17.82
C MET A 226 -24.63 -17.73 -17.05
N LEU A 227 -25.85 -17.34 -17.36
CA LEU A 227 -27.04 -18.16 -17.43
C LEU A 227 -26.68 -19.42 -18.22
N CYS A 228 -25.94 -20.31 -17.59
CA CYS A 228 -25.95 -21.71 -17.95
C CYS A 228 -26.80 -22.36 -16.86
N HIS A 229 -28.07 -22.59 -17.24
CA HIS A 229 -28.82 -23.78 -16.89
C HIS A 229 -27.92 -24.89 -16.35
N TRP A 230 -28.22 -25.41 -15.16
CA TRP A 230 -28.61 -26.80 -14.89
C TRP A 230 -29.09 -26.90 -13.43
#